data_AF-A0A369LYP7-F1
#
_entry.id   AF-A0A369LYP7-F1
#
_cell.length_a   1.000
_cell.length_b   1.000
_cell.length_c   1.000
_cell.angle_alpha   90.00
_cell.angle_beta   90.00
_cell.angle_gamma   90.00
#
_symmetry.space_group_name_H-M   'P 1'
#
loop_
_entity.id
_entity.type
_entity.pdbx_description
1 polymer ?
#
loop_
_entity_poly.entity_id
_entity_poly.type
_entity_poly.pdbx_seq_one_letter_code
_entity_poly.pdbx_strand_id
1 'polypeptide(L)'
;MATYGLLIDYEYCTNCGSCQVTCKEEHGYPVGKTGIKVLSDGPWKIDETHWNWNYFPVLTDLCDLCAERTEKGREPMCVHHCLSNIITYGTVEELSKQLVDKPKQFLMVPQYNPIEAKGAFVPSSKSTHRAAHIEVQGTGKASYAVHRHDTKVGEIDETEELEGA
;
A
#
# COMPACT_ATOMS: atom_id res chain seq x y z
N MET A 1 8.84 22.26 -7.94
CA MET A 1 7.56 21.94 -8.59
C MET A 1 6.57 21.56 -7.50
N ALA A 2 5.29 21.92 -7.66
CA ALA A 2 4.27 21.53 -6.69
C ALA A 2 4.03 20.01 -6.77
N THR A 3 3.88 19.36 -5.61
CA THR A 3 3.49 17.96 -5.52
C THR A 3 1.98 17.88 -5.55
N TYR A 4 1.43 17.01 -6.40
CA TYR A 4 -0.02 16.77 -6.50
C TYR A 4 -0.38 15.44 -5.85
N GLY A 5 -1.64 15.33 -5.43
CA GLY A 5 -2.15 14.12 -4.82
C GLY A 5 -3.67 14.05 -4.87
N LEU A 6 -4.21 13.05 -4.17
CA LEU A 6 -5.64 12.87 -3.97
C LEU A 6 -5.95 12.86 -2.48
N LEU A 7 -6.91 13.67 -2.05
CA LEU A 7 -7.53 13.60 -0.73
C LEU A 7 -8.79 12.76 -0.84
N ILE A 8 -8.85 11.66 -0.10
CA ILE A 8 -9.91 10.66 -0.21
C ILE A 8 -10.65 10.54 1.11
N ASP A 9 -11.95 10.84 1.09
CA ASP A 9 -12.87 10.71 2.21
C ASP A 9 -13.58 9.36 2.19
N TYR A 10 -13.13 8.42 3.02
CA TYR A 10 -13.69 7.08 2.99
C TYR A 10 -15.00 6.94 3.79
N GLU A 11 -15.46 7.99 4.50
CA GLU A 11 -16.67 7.92 5.31
C GLU A 11 -17.92 7.62 4.49
N TYR A 12 -18.00 8.16 3.27
CA TYR A 12 -19.15 8.02 2.38
C TYR A 12 -18.87 7.17 1.13
N CYS A 13 -17.75 6.44 1.13
CA CYS A 13 -17.49 5.49 0.05
C CYS A 13 -18.51 4.36 0.11
N THR A 14 -19.21 4.11 -0.99
CA THR A 14 -20.22 3.04 -1.12
C THR A 14 -19.70 1.82 -1.89
N ASN A 15 -18.40 1.81 -2.25
CA ASN A 15 -17.80 0.79 -3.11
C ASN A 15 -18.57 0.54 -4.43
N CYS A 16 -19.06 1.61 -5.07
CA CYS A 16 -19.74 1.51 -6.36
C CYS A 16 -18.82 1.09 -7.53
N GLY A 17 -17.49 1.15 -7.34
CA GLY A 17 -16.49 0.76 -8.35
C GLY A 17 -16.31 1.72 -9.52
N SER A 18 -17.04 2.85 -9.58
CA SER A 18 -16.94 3.84 -10.65
C SER A 18 -15.50 4.32 -10.90
N CYS A 19 -14.76 4.64 -9.82
CA CYS A 19 -13.36 5.05 -9.91
C CYS A 19 -12.45 3.98 -10.52
N GLN A 20 -12.70 2.70 -10.25
CA GLN A 20 -11.89 1.58 -10.76
C GLN A 20 -12.10 1.39 -12.26
N VAL A 21 -13.36 1.43 -12.69
CA VAL A 21 -13.75 1.23 -14.10
C VAL A 21 -13.28 2.41 -14.95
N THR A 22 -13.53 3.63 -14.51
CA THR A 22 -13.17 4.82 -15.29
C THR A 22 -11.66 4.99 -15.44
N CYS A 23 -10.87 4.67 -14.39
CA CYS A 23 -9.41 4.61 -14.49
C CYS A 23 -8.95 3.53 -15.48
N LYS A 24 -9.55 2.33 -15.42
CA LYS A 24 -9.24 1.26 -16.37
C LYS A 24 -9.49 1.69 -17.82
N GLU A 25 -10.64 2.29 -18.10
CA GLU A 25 -11.03 2.70 -19.45
C GLU A 25 -10.19 3.86 -19.97
N GLU A 26 -9.87 4.87 -19.14
CA GLU A 26 -9.02 6.00 -19.53
C GLU A 26 -7.60 5.55 -19.93
N HIS A 27 -7.00 4.64 -19.17
CA HIS A 27 -5.63 4.19 -19.42
C HIS A 27 -5.55 2.91 -20.27
N GLY A 28 -6.67 2.33 -20.67
CA GLY A 28 -6.71 1.07 -21.43
C GLY A 28 -6.09 -0.12 -20.67
N TYR A 29 -6.19 -0.15 -19.34
CA TYR A 29 -5.58 -1.23 -18.55
C TYR A 29 -6.29 -2.58 -18.78
N PRO A 30 -5.54 -3.71 -18.74
CA PRO A 30 -6.13 -5.02 -18.89
C PRO A 30 -7.06 -5.35 -17.71
N VAL A 31 -7.93 -6.35 -17.90
CA VAL A 31 -8.86 -6.82 -16.86
C VAL A 31 -8.11 -7.14 -15.57
N GLY A 32 -8.63 -6.63 -14.44
CA GLY A 32 -8.04 -6.82 -13.12
C GLY A 32 -6.98 -5.80 -12.73
N LYS A 33 -6.52 -4.93 -13.65
CA LYS A 33 -5.57 -3.85 -13.36
C LYS A 33 -6.23 -2.48 -13.44
N THR A 34 -5.87 -1.60 -12.51
CA THR A 34 -6.37 -0.23 -12.41
C THR A 34 -5.47 0.60 -11.50
N GLY A 35 -5.43 1.92 -11.70
CA GLY A 35 -4.69 2.88 -10.87
C GLY A 35 -5.31 3.12 -9.49
N ILE A 36 -6.56 2.72 -9.27
CA ILE A 36 -7.26 2.88 -7.98
C ILE A 36 -8.07 1.62 -7.66
N LYS A 37 -7.99 1.15 -6.42
CA LYS A 37 -8.69 -0.05 -5.94
C LYS A 37 -9.49 0.29 -4.69
N VAL A 38 -10.72 -0.18 -4.59
CA VAL A 38 -11.47 -0.09 -3.33
C VAL A 38 -11.20 -1.34 -2.51
N LEU A 39 -10.66 -1.15 -1.30
CA LEU A 39 -10.47 -2.19 -0.30
C LEU A 39 -11.65 -2.17 0.69
N SER A 40 -12.15 -3.33 1.05
CA SER A 40 -13.25 -3.47 2.01
C SER A 40 -12.71 -3.95 3.34
N ASP A 41 -13.07 -3.26 4.42
CA ASP A 41 -12.82 -3.68 5.79
C ASP A 41 -14.16 -3.90 6.50
N GLY A 42 -14.45 -5.16 6.82
CA GLY A 42 -15.73 -5.60 7.38
C GLY A 42 -16.69 -6.25 6.37
N PRO A 43 -17.92 -6.57 6.81
CA PRO A 43 -18.49 -6.19 8.09
C PRO A 43 -17.91 -7.00 9.28
N TRP A 44 -17.53 -6.31 10.35
CA TRP A 44 -17.24 -6.93 11.65
C TRP A 44 -17.85 -6.09 12.80
N LYS A 45 -18.21 -6.74 13.91
CA LYS A 45 -18.85 -6.07 15.05
C LYS A 45 -17.82 -5.30 15.86
N ILE A 46 -18.08 -4.01 16.07
CA ILE A 46 -17.33 -3.21 17.05
C ILE A 46 -17.87 -3.53 18.46
N ASP A 47 -19.19 -3.58 18.58
CA ASP A 47 -19.93 -3.96 19.80
C ASP A 47 -21.26 -4.66 19.43
N GLU A 48 -22.18 -4.79 20.39
CA GLU A 48 -23.46 -5.49 20.19
C GLU A 48 -24.37 -4.81 19.14
N THR A 49 -24.20 -3.51 18.91
CA THR A 49 -25.08 -2.67 18.09
C THR A 49 -24.39 -2.01 16.90
N HIS A 50 -23.07 -1.83 16.94
CA HIS A 50 -22.30 -1.15 15.90
C HIS A 50 -21.44 -2.12 15.08
N TRP A 51 -21.38 -1.85 13.78
CA TRP A 51 -20.58 -2.59 12.82
C TRP A 51 -19.58 -1.66 12.14
N ASN A 52 -18.36 -2.16 11.97
CA ASN A 52 -17.40 -1.55 11.07
C ASN A 52 -17.65 -2.06 9.66
N TRP A 53 -17.81 -1.14 8.72
CA TRP A 53 -17.91 -1.44 7.31
C TRP A 53 -17.34 -0.28 6.49
N ASN A 54 -16.01 -0.22 6.42
CA ASN A 54 -15.32 0.84 5.68
C ASN A 54 -14.90 0.35 4.29
N TYR A 55 -14.96 1.27 3.33
CA TYR A 55 -14.43 1.07 1.99
C TYR A 55 -13.37 2.12 1.69
N PHE A 56 -12.16 1.68 1.39
CA PHE A 56 -10.99 2.53 1.20
C PHE A 56 -10.56 2.54 -0.28
N PRO A 57 -10.85 3.60 -1.04
CA PRO A 57 -10.26 3.79 -2.37
C PRO A 57 -8.78 4.11 -2.21
N VAL A 58 -7.90 3.15 -2.50
CA VAL A 58 -6.45 3.30 -2.43
C VAL A 58 -5.85 3.34 -3.83
N LEU A 59 -4.83 4.17 -4.01
CA LEU A 59 -4.07 4.25 -5.25
C LEU A 59 -3.11 3.06 -5.35
N THR A 60 -2.97 2.54 -6.56
CA THR A 60 -1.99 1.50 -6.88
C THR A 60 -0.77 2.13 -7.54
N ASP A 61 0.27 1.31 -7.76
CA ASP A 61 1.47 1.67 -8.52
C ASP A 61 1.19 2.05 -9.99
N LEU A 62 -0.05 1.89 -10.48
CA LEU A 62 -0.46 2.31 -11.82
C LEU A 62 -1.08 3.71 -11.82
N CYS A 63 -1.25 4.37 -10.68
CA CYS A 63 -1.79 5.73 -10.66
C CYS A 63 -0.73 6.76 -11.08
N ASP A 64 -1.02 7.51 -12.13
CA ASP A 64 -0.22 8.63 -12.64
C ASP A 64 -0.92 9.99 -12.42
N LEU A 65 -1.97 10.03 -11.58
CA LEU A 65 -2.88 11.17 -11.40
C LEU A 65 -3.55 11.65 -12.69
N CYS A 66 -3.71 10.77 -13.69
CA CYS A 66 -4.20 11.12 -15.02
C CYS A 66 -3.42 12.30 -15.63
N ALA A 67 -2.09 12.17 -15.69
CA ALA A 67 -1.17 13.23 -16.12
C ALA A 67 -1.66 13.95 -17.39
N GLU A 68 -2.02 13.20 -18.45
CA GLU A 68 -2.51 13.75 -19.71
C GLU A 68 -3.78 14.62 -19.57
N ARG A 69 -4.68 14.27 -18.64
CA ARG A 69 -5.91 15.04 -18.39
C ARG A 69 -5.62 16.30 -17.60
N THR A 70 -4.81 16.17 -16.56
CA THR A 70 -4.48 17.28 -15.66
C THR A 70 -3.64 18.35 -16.36
N GLU A 71 -2.76 17.96 -17.29
CA GLU A 71 -2.05 18.89 -18.19
C GLU A 71 -3.01 19.74 -19.05
N LYS A 72 -4.20 19.20 -19.37
CA LYS A 72 -5.26 19.90 -20.12
C LYS A 72 -6.24 20.66 -19.21
N GLY A 73 -5.93 20.78 -17.92
CA GLY A 73 -6.78 21.46 -16.93
C GLY A 73 -8.06 20.68 -16.57
N ARG A 74 -8.09 19.37 -16.82
CA ARG A 74 -9.22 18.50 -16.44
C ARG A 74 -8.88 17.68 -15.21
N GLU A 75 -9.91 17.32 -14.46
CA GLU A 75 -9.75 16.44 -13.29
C GLU A 75 -9.42 14.99 -13.70
N PRO A 76 -8.73 14.25 -12.82
CA PRO A 76 -8.58 12.81 -12.94
C PRO A 76 -9.92 12.09 -13.07
N MET A 77 -9.97 10.97 -13.78
CA MET A 77 -11.23 10.26 -14.04
C MET A 77 -11.90 9.73 -12.78
N CYS A 78 -11.12 9.27 -11.81
CA CYS A 78 -11.64 8.81 -10.53
C CYS A 78 -12.31 9.93 -9.72
N VAL A 79 -11.84 11.18 -9.84
CA VAL A 79 -12.44 12.37 -9.24
C VAL A 79 -13.74 12.71 -9.98
N HIS A 80 -13.65 12.89 -11.30
CA HIS A 80 -14.78 13.30 -12.13
C HIS A 80 -15.99 12.34 -12.06
N HIS A 81 -15.75 11.04 -11.84
CA HIS A 81 -16.80 10.01 -11.82
C HIS A 81 -17.11 9.45 -10.42
N CYS A 82 -16.63 10.08 -9.35
CA CYS A 82 -16.97 9.65 -8.01
C CYS A 82 -18.44 9.97 -7.69
N LEU A 83 -19.29 8.94 -7.60
CA LEU A 83 -20.73 9.13 -7.35
C LEU A 83 -21.02 9.78 -5.99
N SER A 84 -20.16 9.55 -4.99
CA SER A 84 -20.27 10.14 -3.66
C SER A 84 -19.48 11.44 -3.51
N ASN A 85 -18.77 11.89 -4.55
CA ASN A 85 -17.91 13.07 -4.53
C ASN A 85 -16.91 13.11 -3.35
N ILE A 86 -16.21 11.98 -3.12
CA ILE A 86 -15.28 11.82 -1.98
C ILE A 86 -13.79 11.90 -2.35
N ILE A 87 -13.45 12.12 -3.62
CA ILE A 87 -12.05 12.14 -4.10
C ILE A 87 -11.78 13.55 -4.60
N THR A 88 -10.78 14.23 -4.03
CA THR A 88 -10.39 15.59 -4.41
C THR A 88 -8.97 15.60 -4.95
N TYR A 89 -8.75 16.23 -6.10
CA TYR A 89 -7.42 16.43 -6.70
C TYR A 89 -6.93 17.86 -6.45
N GLY A 90 -5.64 18.00 -6.14
CA GLY A 90 -5.03 19.30 -5.89
C GLY A 90 -3.58 19.17 -5.49
N THR A 91 -2.96 20.31 -5.15
CA THR A 91 -1.61 20.28 -4.58
C THR A 91 -1.65 19.69 -3.17
N VAL A 92 -0.60 18.97 -2.79
CA VAL A 92 -0.44 18.41 -1.45
C VAL A 92 -0.57 19.50 -0.38
N GLU A 93 -0.08 20.71 -0.66
CA GLU A 93 -0.19 21.83 0.26
C GLU A 93 -1.65 22.23 0.51
N GLU A 94 -2.44 22.41 -0.55
CA GLU A 94 -3.87 22.76 -0.43
C GLU A 94 -4.67 21.64 0.24
N LEU A 95 -4.44 20.39 -0.20
CA LEU A 95 -5.14 19.23 0.32
C LEU A 95 -4.80 18.96 1.80
N SER A 96 -3.56 19.24 2.22
CA SER A 96 -3.17 19.08 3.63
C SER A 96 -3.89 20.05 4.56
N LYS A 97 -4.27 21.24 4.07
CA LYS A 97 -5.08 22.20 4.84
C LYS A 97 -6.51 21.69 4.98
N GLN A 98 -7.09 21.18 3.89
CA GLN A 98 -8.45 20.59 3.89
C GLN A 98 -8.54 19.35 4.79
N LEU A 99 -7.49 18.53 4.84
CA LEU A 99 -7.43 17.33 5.69
C LEU A 99 -7.64 17.65 7.18
N VAL A 100 -7.31 18.87 7.63
CA VAL A 100 -7.52 19.30 9.02
C VAL A 100 -9.01 19.47 9.35
N ASP A 101 -9.83 19.79 8.35
CA ASP A 101 -11.24 20.14 8.56
C ASP A 101 -12.11 18.91 8.88
N LYS A 102 -11.68 17.70 8.47
CA LYS A 102 -12.50 16.49 8.61
C LYS A 102 -11.66 15.22 8.87
N PRO A 103 -12.02 14.39 9.87
CA PRO A 103 -11.43 13.07 10.04
C PRO A 103 -11.91 12.09 8.95
N LYS A 104 -11.41 10.86 8.99
CA LYS A 104 -11.75 9.78 8.03
C LYS A 104 -11.38 10.10 6.59
N GLN A 105 -10.25 10.76 6.42
CA GLN A 105 -9.66 11.03 5.13
C GLN A 105 -8.20 10.59 5.12
N PHE A 106 -7.65 10.33 3.94
CA PHE A 106 -6.22 10.15 3.75
C PHE A 106 -5.76 10.87 2.50
N LEU A 107 -4.58 11.49 2.59
CA LEU A 107 -3.91 12.16 1.48
C LEU A 107 -2.91 11.20 0.85
N MET A 108 -3.10 10.88 -0.42
CA MET A 108 -2.23 9.99 -1.19
C MET A 108 -1.47 10.75 -2.26
N VAL A 109 -0.16 10.56 -2.29
CA VAL A 109 0.71 10.97 -3.39
C VAL A 109 1.18 9.69 -4.08
N PRO A 110 0.63 9.35 -5.26
CA PRO A 110 1.02 8.13 -5.95
C PRO A 110 2.37 8.28 -6.64
N GLN A 111 3.04 7.15 -6.84
CA GLN A 111 4.23 7.02 -7.67
C GLN A 111 3.90 6.02 -8.77
N TYR A 112 3.81 6.49 -10.02
CA TYR A 112 3.63 5.59 -11.16
C TYR A 112 4.86 4.70 -11.34
N ASN A 113 4.62 3.40 -11.48
CA ASN A 113 5.62 2.34 -11.68
C ASN A 113 6.90 2.53 -10.84
N PRO A 114 6.83 2.38 -9.50
CA PRO A 114 7.92 2.74 -8.61
C PRO A 114 9.19 1.91 -8.81
N ILE A 115 9.08 0.69 -9.35
CA ILE A 115 10.24 -0.16 -9.68
C ILE A 115 11.06 0.48 -10.79
N GLU A 116 10.40 0.99 -11.83
CA GLU A 116 11.06 1.71 -12.93
C GLU A 116 11.61 3.05 -12.44
N ALA A 117 10.84 3.79 -11.61
CA ALA A 117 11.25 5.09 -11.11
C ALA A 117 12.44 5.06 -10.14
N LYS A 118 12.53 4.03 -9.28
CA LYS A 118 13.62 3.89 -8.28
C LYS A 118 14.90 3.29 -8.87
N GLY A 119 14.82 2.63 -10.03
CA GLY A 119 15.94 1.94 -10.65
C GLY A 119 16.38 0.68 -9.89
N ALA A 120 17.52 0.12 -10.30
CA ALA A 120 18.07 -1.08 -9.66
C ALA A 120 18.41 -0.82 -8.19
N PHE A 121 18.13 -1.80 -7.32
CA PHE A 121 18.55 -1.72 -5.92
C PHE A 121 20.06 -1.53 -5.84
N VAL A 122 20.49 -0.43 -5.23
CA VAL A 122 21.88 -0.15 -4.92
C VAL A 122 22.06 -0.36 -3.41
N PRO A 123 22.80 -1.40 -2.96
CA PRO A 123 23.12 -1.57 -1.56
C PRO A 123 23.83 -0.32 -1.03
N SER A 124 23.33 0.28 0.05
CA SER A 124 23.98 1.42 0.70
C SER A 124 25.27 1.01 1.43
N SER A 125 25.42 -0.27 1.75
CA SER A 125 26.60 -0.85 2.36
C SER A 125 27.48 -1.59 1.32
N LYS A 126 28.79 -1.31 1.34
CA LYS A 126 29.80 -2.07 0.59
C LYS A 126 30.23 -3.37 1.30
N SER A 127 29.75 -3.63 2.53
CA SER A 127 30.13 -4.84 3.25
C SER A 127 29.43 -6.04 2.63
N THR A 128 30.16 -6.81 1.82
CA THR A 128 29.73 -8.13 1.39
C THR A 128 29.68 -9.03 2.62
N HIS A 129 28.50 -9.23 3.21
CA HIS A 129 28.31 -10.24 4.24
C HIS A 129 28.56 -11.61 3.60
N ARG A 130 29.77 -12.12 3.77
CA ARG A 130 30.09 -13.51 3.47
C ARG A 130 29.74 -14.30 4.73
N ALA A 131 28.65 -15.06 4.68
CA ALA A 131 28.45 -16.11 5.68
C ALA A 131 29.70 -17.01 5.66
N ALA A 132 30.23 -17.36 6.84
CA ALA A 132 31.32 -18.32 6.92
C ALA A 132 30.88 -19.63 6.26
N HIS A 133 31.82 -20.34 5.63
CA HIS A 133 31.53 -21.67 5.09
C HIS A 133 31.10 -22.59 6.25
N ILE A 134 29.86 -23.06 6.24
CA ILE A 134 29.32 -24.02 7.21
C ILE A 134 29.28 -25.39 6.53
N GLU A 135 30.03 -26.37 7.03
CA GLU A 135 29.80 -27.76 6.67
C GLU A 135 28.58 -28.28 7.43
N VAL A 136 27.49 -28.55 6.71
CA VAL A 136 26.28 -29.15 7.29
C VAL A 136 26.45 -30.66 7.29
N GLN A 137 26.74 -31.25 8.44
CA GLN A 137 26.52 -32.68 8.64
C GLN A 137 25.03 -32.89 8.90
N GLY A 138 24.36 -33.68 8.04
CA GLY A 138 22.94 -33.94 8.18
C GLY A 138 22.64 -34.74 9.44
N THR A 139 22.21 -34.06 10.51
CA THR A 139 21.45 -34.69 11.60
C THR A 139 19.97 -34.56 11.25
N GLY A 140 19.18 -35.64 11.42
CA GLY A 140 17.86 -35.82 10.82
C GLY A 140 16.74 -34.87 11.28
N LYS A 141 17.07 -33.75 11.93
CA LYS A 141 16.16 -32.65 12.28
C LYS A 141 16.95 -31.34 12.24
N ALA A 142 16.42 -30.35 11.55
CA ALA A 142 16.92 -28.99 11.60
C ALA A 142 15.75 -28.02 11.71
N SER A 143 15.72 -27.21 12.77
CA SER A 143 14.88 -26.02 12.86
C SER A 143 15.78 -24.80 12.67
N TYR A 144 15.36 -23.87 11.79
CA TYR A 144 16.12 -22.65 11.52
C TYR A 144 15.25 -21.44 11.82
N ALA A 145 15.66 -20.63 12.81
CA ALA A 145 15.16 -19.28 12.99
C ALA A 145 16.16 -18.27 12.42
N VAL A 146 16.36 -18.30 11.11
CA VAL A 146 17.30 -17.42 10.40
C VAL A 146 16.67 -16.06 10.12
N HIS A 147 16.78 -15.13 11.06
CA HIS A 147 16.43 -13.72 10.83
C HIS A 147 17.61 -12.74 10.98
N ARG A 148 18.78 -13.17 11.49
CA ARG A 148 19.98 -12.30 11.58
C ARG A 148 21.29 -13.05 11.33
N HIS A 149 22.28 -12.33 10.83
CA HIS A 149 23.61 -12.82 10.48
C HIS A 149 24.49 -13.23 11.67
N ASP A 150 24.13 -12.79 12.87
CA ASP A 150 24.82 -13.01 14.14
C ASP A 150 24.11 -14.05 15.00
N THR A 151 22.99 -14.61 14.52
CA THR A 151 22.29 -15.71 15.19
C THR A 151 23.16 -16.96 15.12
N LYS A 152 23.54 -17.48 16.30
CA LYS A 152 24.24 -18.76 16.41
C LYS A 152 23.34 -19.87 15.89
N VAL A 153 23.81 -20.60 14.89
CA VAL A 153 23.18 -21.84 14.42
C VAL A 153 23.64 -22.96 15.35
N GLY A 154 22.71 -23.54 16.10
CA GLY A 154 22.93 -24.69 16.97
C GLY A 154 21.66 -25.56 17.01
N GLU A 155 21.79 -26.79 17.49
CA GLU A 155 20.62 -27.62 17.81
C GLU A 155 19.90 -26.96 18.99
N ILE A 156 18.65 -26.57 18.78
CA ILE A 156 17.76 -26.12 19.86
C ILE A 156 17.05 -27.38 20.33
N ASP A 157 17.35 -27.84 21.54
CA ASP A 157 16.56 -28.89 22.18
C ASP A 157 15.29 -28.25 22.74
N GLU A 158 14.14 -28.53 22.12
CA GLU A 158 12.82 -28.03 22.55
C GLU A 158 12.45 -28.49 23.98
N THR A 159 13.23 -29.36 24.61
CA THR A 159 13.01 -29.80 26.00
C THR A 159 13.70 -28.93 27.06
N GLU A 160 14.71 -28.12 26.71
CA GLU A 160 15.42 -27.27 27.69
C GLU A 160 14.61 -26.04 28.15
N GLU A 161 13.61 -25.59 27.38
CA GLU A 161 12.76 -24.44 27.76
C GLU A 161 11.66 -24.80 28.78
N LEU A 162 11.44 -26.08 29.09
CA LEU A 162 10.38 -26.52 30.02
C LEU A 162 10.83 -26.69 31.48
N GLU A 163 12.13 -26.62 31.79
CA GLU A 163 12.63 -26.75 33.18
C GLU A 163 13.06 -25.41 33.80
N GLY A 164 12.72 -24.28 33.17
CA GLY A 164 13.10 -22.92 33.59
C GLY A 164 11.96 -22.02 34.06
N ALA A 165 10.86 -22.57 34.58
CA ALA A 165 9.78 -21.81 35.24
C ALA A 165 9.72 -22.11 36.75
#